data_AF-A0A536PRY9-F1
#
_entry.id   AF-A0A536PRY9-F1
#
_cell.length_a   1.000
_cell.length_b   1.000
_cell.length_c   1.000
_cell.angle_alpha   90.00
_cell.angle_beta   90.00
_cell.angle_gamma   90.00
#
_symmetry.space_group_name_H-M   'P 1'
#
loop_
_entity.id
_entity.type
_entity.pdbx_description
1 polymer ?
#
loop_
_entity_poly.entity_id
_entity_poly.type
_entity_poly.pdbx_seq_one_letter_code
_entity_poly.pdbx_strand_id
1 'polypeptide(L)' 'MRVLITGITGFAGSHLAEYILAEHPEVAVYGTYRWRSRMENLEQLSA' A
#
# COMPACT_ATOMS: atom_id res chain seq x y z
N MET A 1 -3.20 11.86 -8.97
CA MET A 1 -1.73 11.93 -8.72
C MET A 1 -1.17 10.50 -8.67
N ARG A 2 0.16 10.27 -8.73
CA ARG A 2 0.74 8.92 -8.62
C ARG A 2 1.76 8.87 -7.47
N VAL A 3 1.64 7.86 -6.60
CA VAL A 3 2.52 7.67 -5.44
C VAL A 3 3.14 6.27 -5.49
N LEU A 4 4.45 6.19 -5.22
CA LEU A 4 5.18 4.93 -5.10
C LEU A 4 5.59 4.71 -3.64
N ILE A 5 5.14 3.62 -3.03
CA ILE A 5 5.53 3.21 -1.68
C ILE A 5 6.52 2.04 -1.78
N THR A 6 7.78 2.31 -1.42
CA THR A 6 8.77 1.23 -1.26
C THR A 6 8.63 0.61 0.13
N GLY A 7 8.60 -0.72 0.21
CA GLY A 7 8.27 -1.42 1.45
C GLY A 7 6.79 -1.39 1.81
N ILE A 8 5.90 -1.31 0.81
CA ILE A 8 4.43 -1.25 1.00
C ILE A 8 3.87 -2.38 1.87
N THR A 9 4.51 -3.55 1.88
CA THR A 9 4.06 -4.72 2.64
C THR A 9 4.35 -4.63 4.15
N GLY A 10 5.19 -3.68 4.58
CA GLY A 10 5.48 -3.47 6.00
C GLY A 10 4.40 -2.67 6.71
N PHE A 11 4.42 -2.68 8.05
CA PHE A 11 3.39 -2.03 8.88
C PHE A 11 3.12 -0.56 8.48
N ALA A 12 4.15 0.27 8.42
CA ALA A 12 3.95 1.69 8.06
C ALA A 12 3.52 1.88 6.60
N GLY A 13 4.07 1.07 5.69
CA GLY A 13 3.78 1.19 4.25
C GLY A 13 2.33 0.82 3.93
N SER A 14 1.79 -0.20 4.58
CA SER A 14 0.42 -0.65 4.37
C SER A 14 -0.61 0.34 4.91
N HIS A 15 -0.40 0.88 6.12
CA HIS A 15 -1.30 1.87 6.71
C HIS A 15 -1.25 3.20 5.96
N LEU A 16 -0.08 3.58 5.41
CA LEU A 16 0.02 4.74 4.53
C LEU A 16 -0.77 4.51 3.23
N ALA A 17 -0.69 3.31 2.65
CA ALA A 17 -1.46 2.96 1.46
C ALA A 17 -2.97 3.02 1.75
N GLU A 18 -3.42 2.46 2.88
CA GLU A 18 -4.80 2.52 3.34
C GLU A 18 -5.31 3.96 3.47
N TYR A 19 -4.57 4.80 4.19
CA TYR A 19 -4.91 6.21 4.39
C TYR A 19 -5.04 6.96 3.06
N ILE A 20 -4.09 6.79 2.14
CA ILE A 20 -4.13 7.47 0.83
C ILE A 20 -5.35 7.01 0.04
N LEU A 21 -5.64 5.70 0.02
CA LEU A 21 -6.78 5.17 -0.73
C LEU A 21 -8.13 5.63 -0.14
N ALA A 22 -8.21 5.80 1.18
CA ALA A 22 -9.42 6.27 1.87
C ALA A 22 -9.66 7.78 1.70
N GLU A 23 -8.62 8.60 1.90
CA GLU A 23 -8.77 10.06 1.95
C GLU A 23 -8.49 10.76 0.61
N HIS A 24 -7.82 10.09 -0.31
CA HIS A 24 -7.41 10.62 -1.61
C HIS A 24 -7.71 9.64 -2.77
N PRO A 25 -9.00 9.36 -3.07
CA PRO A 25 -9.40 8.36 -4.05
C PRO A 25 -8.93 8.65 -5.50
N GLU A 26 -8.54 9.89 -5.80
CA GLU A 26 -7.95 10.31 -7.08
C GLU A 26 -6.45 10.00 -7.21
N VAL A 27 -5.82 9.46 -6.16
CA VAL A 27 -4.42 9.09 -6.12
C VAL A 27 -4.26 7.62 -6.47
N ALA A 28 -3.45 7.34 -7.49
CA ALA A 28 -3.04 5.97 -7.81
C ALA A 28 -1.82 5.59 -6.97
N VAL A 29 -1.97 4.56 -6.12
CA VAL A 29 -0.91 4.01 -5.27
C VAL A 29 -0.25 2.82 -5.96
N TYR A 30 1.08 2.84 -6.02
CA TYR A 30 1.91 1.74 -6.50
C TYR A 30 2.86 1.29 -5.40
N GLY A 31 3.13 0.00 -5.33
CA GLY A 31 3.97 -0.58 -4.30
C GLY A 31 5.02 -1.53 -4.84
N THR A 32 6.23 -1.49 -4.28
CA THR A 32 7.25 -2.51 -4.54
C THR A 32 7.35 -3.47 -3.37
N TYR A 33 7.54 -4.76 -3.65
CA TYR A 33 7.78 -5.79 -2.65
C TYR A 33 8.93 -6.71 -3.08
N ARG A 34 9.46 -7.51 -2.14
CA ARG A 34 10.42 -8.57 -2.44
C ARG A 34 9.70 -9.90 -2.53
N TRP A 35 10.21 -10.85 -3.29
CA TRP A 35 9.61 -12.19 -3.48
C TRP A 35 9.13 -12.87 -2.17
N ARG A 36 9.87 -12.68 -1.07
CA ARG A 36 9.60 -13.25 0.26
C ARG A 36 8.83 -12.33 1.22
N SER A 37 8.32 -11.20 0.75
CA SER A 37 7.52 -10.30 1.58
C SER A 37 6.19 -10.96 1.92
N ARG A 38 5.79 -10.88 3.19
CA ARG A 38 4.43 -11.26 3.62
C ARG A 38 3.44 -10.20 3.15
N MET A 39 2.28 -10.62 2.68
CA MET A 39 1.24 -9.73 2.11
C MET A 39 0.08 -9.45 3.07
N GLU A 40 0.08 -10.07 4.25
CA GLU A 40 -0.99 -10.02 5.27
C GLU A 40 -1.49 -8.60 5.54
N ASN A 41 -0.57 -7.63 5.68
CA ASN A 41 -0.94 -6.23 5.94
C ASN A 41 -1.67 -5.53 4.78
N LEU A 42 -1.68 -6.10 3.58
CA LEU A 42 -2.35 -5.53 2.39
C LEU A 42 -3.68 -6.21 2.09
N GLU A 43 -4.02 -7.31 2.79
CA GLU A 43 -5.26 -8.06 2.53
C GLU A 43 -6.50 -7.18 2.65
N GLN A 44 -6.49 -6.25 3.60
CA GLN A 44 -7.56 -5.28 3.85
C GLN A 44 -7.78 -4.30 2.69
N LEU A 45 -6.78 -4.10 1.81
CA LEU A 45 -6.87 -3.20 0.65
C LEU A 45 -7.47 -3.88 -0.60
N SER A 46 -7.69 -5.19 -0.56
CA SER A 46 -8.08 -6.01 -1.72
C SER A 46 -9.57 -6.43 -1.76
N ALA A 47 -10.39 -5.83 -0.90
CA ALA A 47 -11.83 -6.08 -0.82
C ALA A 47 -12.65 -5.24 -1.82
#